data_AF-A0A439KNG7-F1
#
_entry.id   AF-A0A439KNG7-F1
#
_cell.length_a   1.000
_cell.length_b   1.000
_cell.length_c   1.000
_cell.angle_alpha   90.00
_cell.angle_beta   90.00
_cell.angle_gamma   90.00
#
_symmetry.space_group_name_H-M   'P 1'
#
loop_
_entity.id
_entity.type
_entity.pdbx_description
1 polymer ?
#
loop_
_entity_poly.entity_id
_entity_poly.type
_entity_poly.pdbx_seq_one_letter_code
_entity_poly.pdbx_strand_id
1 'polypeptide(L)'
;MRAENIHGTALLIGERGVLITGPSGAGKTTLALTLLDHCRARGLFSRLIGDDRLLAVAHAGRLVCRVPATIAGLAEVPGFMPRPLPFEPGGVIDLHVRL
;
A
#
# COMPACT_ATOMS: atom_id res chain seq x y z
N MET A 1 19.92 3.51 -8.40
CA MET A 1 19.55 3.55 -6.97
C MET A 1 18.97 2.20 -6.60
N ARG A 2 19.31 1.66 -5.44
CA ARG A 2 18.85 0.34 -4.97
C ARG A 2 17.50 0.51 -4.27
N ALA A 3 16.55 -0.38 -4.56
CA ALA A 3 15.29 -0.39 -3.82
C ALA A 3 15.52 -0.94 -2.41
N GLU A 4 14.91 -0.28 -1.42
CA GLU A 4 14.91 -0.69 -0.02
C GLU A 4 13.63 -1.46 0.30
N ASN A 5 13.74 -2.57 1.03
CA ASN A 5 12.58 -3.33 1.47
C ASN A 5 12.09 -2.77 2.81
N ILE A 6 10.95 -2.11 2.80
CA ILE A 6 10.36 -1.47 3.99
C ILE A 6 9.10 -2.19 4.45
N HIS A 7 8.79 -2.08 5.74
CA HIS A 7 7.52 -2.56 6.28
C HIS A 7 6.46 -1.45 6.21
N GLY A 8 5.31 -1.78 5.64
CA GLY A 8 4.20 -0.85 5.51
C GLY A 8 3.18 -1.30 4.49
N THR A 9 2.08 -0.55 4.41
CA THR A 9 1.02 -0.78 3.43
C THR A 9 0.92 0.46 2.55
N ALA A 10 0.90 0.29 1.23
CA ALA A 10 0.77 1.40 0.29
C ALA A 10 -0.43 1.19 -0.63
N LEU A 11 -1.09 2.30 -0.96
CA LEU A 11 -2.29 2.32 -1.80
C LEU A 11 -2.35 3.60 -2.64
N LEU A 12 -3.10 3.53 -3.72
CA LEU A 12 -3.48 4.66 -4.56
C LEU A 12 -4.91 5.07 -4.24
N ILE A 13 -5.15 6.38 -4.14
CA ILE A 13 -6.48 6.99 -4.02
C ILE A 13 -6.55 8.15 -5.02
N GLY A 14 -7.40 8.01 -6.04
CA GLY A 14 -7.37 8.88 -7.21
C GLY A 14 -5.97 8.88 -7.83
N GLU A 15 -5.37 10.05 -7.93
CA GLU A 15 -4.02 10.25 -8.50
C GLU A 15 -2.90 10.24 -7.45
N ARG A 16 -3.22 10.00 -6.17
CA ARG A 16 -2.26 10.13 -5.06
C ARG A 16 -1.87 8.79 -4.47
N GLY A 17 -0.59 8.59 -4.22
CA GLY A 17 -0.10 7.46 -3.44
C GLY A 17 0.01 7.77 -1.95
N VAL A 18 -0.46 6.83 -1.14
CA VAL A 18 -0.41 6.89 0.32
C VAL A 18 0.43 5.72 0.82
N LEU A 19 1.41 6.00 1.65
CA LEU A 19 2.18 5.01 2.40
C LEU A 19 1.77 5.07 3.87
N ILE A 20 1.45 3.92 4.46
CA ILE A 20 1.10 3.78 5.87
C ILE A 20 2.17 2.92 6.54
N THR A 21 2.85 3.48 7.55
CA THR A 21 3.82 2.76 8.37
C THR A 21 3.46 2.87 9.85
N GLY A 22 4.13 2.08 10.69
CA GLY A 22 3.81 1.96 12.11
C GLY A 22 4.19 0.58 12.65
N PRO A 23 4.21 0.39 13.98
CA PRO A 23 4.57 -0.88 14.58
C PRO A 23 3.63 -2.03 14.16
N SER A 24 4.06 -3.27 14.38
CA SER A 24 3.17 -4.42 14.17
C SER A 24 1.92 -4.29 15.05
N GLY A 25 0.75 -4.67 14.52
CA GLY A 25 -0.53 -4.51 15.23
C GLY A 25 -1.10 -3.09 15.26
N ALA A 26 -0.42 -2.07 14.73
CA ALA A 26 -0.92 -0.68 14.74
C ALA A 26 -2.15 -0.42 13.83
N GLY A 27 -2.61 -1.43 13.09
CA GLY A 27 -3.78 -1.30 12.20
C GLY A 27 -3.48 -0.73 10.81
N LYS A 28 -2.23 -0.78 10.32
CA LYS A 28 -1.83 -0.31 8.98
C LYS A 28 -2.71 -0.89 7.87
N THR A 29 -2.81 -2.22 7.82
CA THR A 29 -3.60 -2.93 6.82
C THR A 29 -5.08 -2.65 7.00
N THR A 30 -5.59 -2.66 8.24
CA THR A 30 -6.99 -2.31 8.54
C THR A 30 -7.35 -0.92 8.01
N LEU A 31 -6.49 0.07 8.23
CA LEU A 31 -6.69 1.43 7.71
C LEU A 31 -6.68 1.44 6.17
N ALA A 32 -5.71 0.78 5.54
CA ALA A 32 -5.62 0.69 4.09
C ALA A 32 -6.89 0.07 3.48
N LEU A 33 -7.33 -1.08 3.99
CA LEU A 33 -8.55 -1.76 3.53
C LEU A 33 -9.80 -0.90 3.73
N THR A 34 -9.91 -0.22 4.88
CA THR A 34 -11.01 0.70 5.17
C THR A 34 -11.06 1.86 4.16
N LEU A 35 -9.90 2.43 3.80
CA LEU A 35 -9.81 3.48 2.79
C LEU A 35 -10.18 2.98 1.39
N LEU A 36 -9.72 1.77 1.01
CA LEU A 36 -10.07 1.16 -0.27
C LEU A 36 -11.58 0.97 -0.39
N ASP A 37 -12.22 0.39 0.63
CA ASP A 37 -13.67 0.19 0.67
C ASP A 37 -14.44 1.51 0.64
N HIS A 38 -13.98 2.51 1.41
CA HIS A 38 -14.59 3.85 1.48
C HIS A 38 -14.52 4.60 0.14
N CYS A 39 -13.42 4.46 -0.60
CA CYS A 39 -13.25 5.02 -1.93
C CYS A 39 -14.10 4.28 -2.95
N ARG A 40 -14.12 2.94 -2.91
CA ARG A 40 -14.95 2.10 -3.79
C ARG A 40 -16.43 2.44 -3.65
N ALA A 41 -16.92 2.61 -2.42
CA ALA A 41 -18.30 3.00 -2.16
C ALA A 41 -18.69 4.36 -2.74
N ARG A 42 -17.72 5.23 -3.02
CA ARG A 42 -17.90 6.55 -3.66
C ARG A 42 -17.62 6.55 -5.16
N GLY A 43 -17.31 5.40 -5.75
CA GLY A 43 -16.89 5.31 -7.15
C GLY A 43 -15.53 5.98 -7.43
N LEU A 44 -14.72 6.22 -6.40
CA LEU A 44 -13.37 6.77 -6.57
C LEU A 44 -12.40 5.65 -6.90
N PHE A 45 -11.45 5.94 -7.79
CA PHE A 45 -10.35 5.01 -8.06
C PHE A 45 -9.54 4.78 -6.78
N SER A 46 -9.38 3.51 -6.43
CA SER A 46 -8.48 3.10 -5.36
C SER A 46 -7.92 1.72 -5.64
N ARG A 47 -6.62 1.54 -5.36
CA ARG A 47 -5.90 0.27 -5.58
C ARG A 47 -4.87 0.06 -4.49
N LEU A 48 -4.70 -1.19 -4.07
CA LEU A 48 -3.53 -1.56 -3.26
C LEU A 48 -2.28 -1.43 -4.14
N ILE A 49 -1.17 -0.95 -3.59
CA ILE A 49 0.15 -1.20 -4.19
C ILE A 49 0.68 -2.50 -3.59
N GLY A 50 0.87 -2.53 -2.27
CA GLY A 50 1.29 -3.72 -1.55
C GLY A 50 0.99 -3.61 -0.05
N ASP A 51 0.97 -4.75 0.62
CA ASP A 51 0.77 -4.88 2.05
C ASP A 51 1.96 -5.63 2.68
N ASP A 52 2.22 -5.35 3.96
CA ASP A 52 3.37 -5.76 4.76
C ASP A 52 4.75 -5.34 4.21
N ARG A 53 5.11 -5.70 2.97
CA ARG A 53 6.41 -5.40 2.34
C ARG A 53 6.29 -4.57 1.08
N LEU A 54 7.15 -3.55 0.98
CA LEU A 54 7.25 -2.68 -0.18
C LEU A 54 8.71 -2.49 -0.58
N LEU A 55 8.95 -2.40 -1.88
CA LEU A 55 10.21 -1.99 -2.48
C LEU A 55 10.14 -0.48 -2.71
N ALA A 56 10.76 0.29 -1.82
CA ALA A 56 10.83 1.74 -1.87
C ALA A 56 12.09 2.20 -2.59
N VAL A 57 11.97 3.16 -3.51
CA VAL A 57 13.10 3.74 -4.21
C VAL A 57 12.90 5.24 -4.37
N ALA A 58 13.92 6.02 -4.05
CA ALA A 58 13.99 7.42 -4.46
C ALA A 58 14.27 7.46 -5.97
N HIS A 59 13.44 8.16 -6.73
CA HIS A 59 13.61 8.32 -8.17
C HIS A 59 13.22 9.75 -8.58
N ALA A 60 14.15 10.49 -9.17
CA ALA A 60 13.93 11.86 -9.64
C ALA A 60 13.27 12.78 -8.58
N GLY A 61 13.72 12.69 -7.32
CA GLY A 61 13.18 13.50 -6.22
C GLY A 61 11.80 13.05 -5.69
N ARG A 62 11.26 11.93 -6.17
CA ARG A 62 10.01 11.34 -5.71
C ARG A 62 10.26 9.98 -5.05
N LEU A 63 9.43 9.63 -4.08
CA LEU A 63 9.41 8.28 -3.53
C LEU A 63 8.50 7.41 -4.38
N VAL A 64 9.03 6.30 -4.89
CA VAL A 64 8.25 5.29 -5.61
C VAL A 64 8.22 4.02 -4.78
N CYS A 65 7.03 3.50 -4.51
CA CYS A 65 6.85 2.20 -3.88
C CYS A 65 6.34 1.19 -4.91
N ARG A 66 6.87 -0.02 -4.84
CA ARG A 66 6.43 -1.18 -5.61
C ARG A 66 6.16 -2.35 -4.69
N VAL A 67 5.27 -3.24 -5.10
CA VAL A 67 5.07 -4.50 -4.40
C VAL A 67 6.05 -5.56 -4.89
N PRO A 68 6.67 -6.37 -4.00
CA PRO A 68 7.41 -7.55 -4.42
C PRO A 68 6.50 -8.53 -5.18
N ALA A 69 6.99 -9.10 -6.28
CA ALA A 69 6.19 -9.95 -7.17
C ALA A 69 5.56 -11.17 -6.44
N THR A 70 6.21 -11.67 -5.40
CA THR A 70 5.77 -12.85 -4.62
C THR A 70 4.50 -12.60 -3.78
N ILE A 71 4.17 -11.34 -3.50
CA ILE A 71 3.02 -10.97 -2.66
C ILE A 71 2.09 -9.96 -3.36
N ALA A 72 2.28 -9.76 -4.66
CA ALA A 72 1.52 -8.81 -5.45
C ALA A 72 0.01 -9.14 -5.40
N GLY A 73 -0.80 -8.12 -5.11
CA GLY A 73 -2.26 -8.27 -5.03
C GLY A 73 -2.76 -9.04 -3.81
N LEU A 74 -1.90 -9.35 -2.84
CA LEU A 74 -2.30 -9.98 -1.58
C LEU A 74 -2.32 -8.96 -0.44
N ALA A 75 -3.31 -9.05 0.43
CA ALA A 75 -3.33 -8.35 1.72
C ALA A 75 -3.66 -9.31 2.86
N GLU A 76 -3.01 -9.13 4.00
CA GLU A 76 -3.29 -9.87 5.21
C GLU A 76 -4.54 -9.32 5.89
N VAL A 77 -5.63 -10.08 5.84
CA VAL A 77 -6.86 -9.71 6.54
C VAL A 77 -6.82 -10.35 7.93
N PRO A 78 -6.92 -9.58 9.03
CA PRO A 78 -6.87 -10.15 10.38
C PRO A 78 -7.89 -11.27 10.58
N GLY A 79 -7.43 -12.43 11.04
CA GLY A 79 -8.27 -13.62 11.25
C GLY A 79 -8.55 -14.45 10.00
N PHE A 80 -7.95 -14.10 8.85
CA PHE A 80 -8.09 -14.85 7.60
C PHE A 80 -6.73 -15.09 6.93
N MET A 81 -6.70 -16.00 5.97
CA MET A 81 -5.56 -16.15 5.06
C MET A 81 -5.45 -14.93 4.12
N PRO A 82 -4.25 -14.63 3.59
CA PRO A 82 -4.07 -13.55 2.63
C PRO A 82 -5.11 -13.60 1.51
N ARG A 83 -5.75 -12.46 1.25
CA ARG A 83 -6.84 -12.35 0.28
C ARG A 83 -6.38 -11.59 -0.97
N PRO A 84 -6.84 -12.01 -2.15
CA PRO A 84 -6.58 -11.25 -3.37
C PRO A 84 -7.36 -9.94 -3.37
N LEU A 85 -6.71 -8.86 -3.82
CA LEU A 85 -7.28 -7.53 -4.01
C LEU A 85 -6.85 -6.94 -5.36
N PRO A 86 -7.70 -6.09 -5.98
CA PRO A 86 -7.27 -5.25 -7.08
C PRO A 86 -6.07 -4.40 -6.68
N PHE A 87 -5.00 -4.46 -7.47
CA PHE A 87 -3.74 -3.80 -7.15
C PHE A 87 -3.09 -3.16 -8.39
N GLU A 88 -2.16 -2.25 -8.14
CA GLU A 88 -1.20 -1.73 -9.11
C GLU A 88 0.21 -2.11 -8.68
N PRO A 89 1.13 -2.47 -9.60
CA PRO A 89 2.46 -2.96 -9.24
C PRO A 89 3.36 -1.91 -8.56
N GLY A 90 2.97 -0.63 -8.63
CA GLY A 90 3.67 0.45 -7.97
C GLY A 90 3.01 1.81 -8.18
N GLY A 91 3.48 2.80 -7.44
CA GLY A 91 3.00 4.17 -7.52
C GLY A 91 3.97 5.14 -6.86
N VAL A 92 3.81 6.42 -7.21
CA VAL A 92 4.50 7.52 -6.54
C VAL A 92 3.79 7.76 -5.21
N ILE A 93 4.56 7.93 -4.13
CA ILE A 93 4.03 8.24 -2.79
C ILE A 93 4.04 9.75 -2.59
N ASP A 94 2.86 10.30 -2.30
CA ASP A 94 2.63 11.73 -2.09
C ASP A 94 2.32 12.05 -0.62
N LEU A 95 1.86 11.05 0.14
CA LEU A 95 1.55 11.16 1.55
C LEU A 95 2.11 9.96 2.32
N HIS A 96 2.80 10.25 3.43
CA HIS A 96 3.20 9.24 4.40
C HIS A 96 2.44 9.45 5.71
N VAL A 97 1.76 8.41 6.16
CA VAL A 97 1.03 8.35 7.42
C VAL A 97 1.74 7.38 8.36
N ARG A 98 2.01 7.82 9.59
CA ARG A 98 2.59 7.00 10.64
C ARG A 98 1.56 6.75 11.75
N LEU A 99 1.27 5.48 12.00
CA LEU A 99 0.46 4.98 13.10
C LEU A 99 1.35 4.56 14.29
#